data_AF-B0B5F1-F1
#
_entry.id   AF-B0B5F1-F1
#
_cell.length_a   1.000
_cell.length_b   1.000
_cell.length_c   1.000
_cell.angle_alpha   90.00
_cell.angle_beta   90.00
_cell.angle_gamma   90.00
#
_symmetry.space_group_name_H-M   'P 1'
#
loop_
_entity.id
_entity.type
_entity.pdbx_description
1 polymer ?
#
loop_
_entity_poly.entity_id
_entity_poly.type
_entity_poly.pdbx_seq_one_letter_code
_entity_poly.pdbx_strand_id
1 'polypeptide(L)'
;MHPVVEQIVLWHEIGHDVLHRQEAVAVGGFKEFNIFDMRENRMEYEANIFASQASLPDDTILEYIENGYDIQQIARAMCSDINLIALKVDTLIAQGYQLRKQEHQNDFLKYNHKM
;
A
#
# COMPACT_ATOMS: atom_id res chain seq x y z
N MET A 1 16.26 -11.01 4.58
CA MET A 1 14.78 -10.94 4.55
C MET A 1 14.31 -11.57 3.23
N HIS A 2 13.00 -11.66 2.95
CA HIS A 2 12.56 -11.98 1.59
C HIS A 2 12.90 -10.79 0.67
N PRO A 3 13.49 -10.96 -0.53
CA PRO A 3 13.98 -9.84 -1.36
C PRO A 3 12.95 -8.73 -1.63
N VAL A 4 11.68 -9.10 -1.72
CA VAL A 4 10.54 -8.18 -1.84
C VAL A 4 10.45 -7.23 -0.65
N VAL A 5 10.61 -7.75 0.58
CA VAL A 5 10.52 -6.94 1.80
C VAL A 5 11.68 -5.95 1.86
N GLU A 6 12.88 -6.36 1.43
CA GLU A 6 14.06 -5.48 1.39
C GLU A 6 13.84 -4.31 0.43
N GLN A 7 13.25 -4.56 -0.74
CA GLN A 7 12.94 -3.51 -1.71
C GLN A 7 11.88 -2.52 -1.18
N ILE A 8 10.87 -3.02 -0.45
CA ILE A 8 9.84 -2.18 0.15
C ILE A 8 10.43 -1.30 1.25
N VAL A 9 11.27 -1.87 2.13
CA VAL A 9 12.02 -1.10 3.14
C VAL A 9 12.83 0.00 2.47
N LEU A 10 13.57 -0.32 1.40
CA LEU A 10 14.42 0.67 0.73
C LEU A 10 13.62 1.85 0.18
N TRP A 11 12.48 1.59 -0.47
CA TRP A 11 11.62 2.67 -0.96
C TRP A 11 10.98 3.48 0.16
N HIS A 12 10.62 2.83 1.27
CA HIS A 12 10.08 3.48 2.45
C HIS A 12 11.10 4.47 3.06
N GLU A 13 12.35 4.04 3.23
CA GLU A 13 13.42 4.89 3.77
C GLU A 13 13.78 6.06 2.84
N ILE A 14 13.72 5.84 1.52
CA ILE A 14 13.81 6.93 0.54
C ILE A 14 12.65 7.91 0.71
N GLY A 15 11.44 7.41 0.96
CA GLY A 15 10.27 8.24 1.24
C GLY A 15 10.48 9.15 2.47
N HIS A 16 11.07 8.61 3.53
CA HIS A 16 11.45 9.40 4.71
C HIS A 16 12.48 10.48 4.38
N ASP A 17 13.54 10.19 3.62
CA ASP A 17 14.52 11.22 3.25
C ASP A 17 13.93 12.28 2.30
N VAL A 18 13.04 11.89 1.39
CA VAL A 18 12.41 12.81 0.42
C VAL A 18 11.39 13.73 1.09
N LEU A 19 10.58 13.20 2.02
CA LEU A 19 9.43 13.91 2.59
C LEU A 19 9.71 14.50 3.99
N HIS A 20 10.57 13.86 4.77
CA HIS A 20 10.72 14.07 6.22
C HIS A 20 12.19 14.12 6.67
N ARG A 21 13.09 14.64 5.81
CA ARG A 21 14.54 14.63 6.05
C ARG A 21 14.94 15.20 7.41
N GLN A 22 14.33 16.31 7.83
CA GLN A 22 14.73 16.99 9.07
C GLN A 22 14.37 16.15 10.29
N GLU A 23 13.18 15.57 10.28
CA GLU A 23 12.66 14.68 11.30
C GLU A 23 13.45 13.36 11.33
N ALA A 24 13.73 12.77 10.17
CA ALA A 24 14.56 11.57 10.02
C ALA A 24 15.97 11.80 10.61
N VAL A 25 16.60 12.94 10.33
CA VAL A 25 17.90 13.31 10.91
C VAL A 25 17.79 13.50 12.43
N ALA A 26 16.72 14.12 12.93
CA ALA A 26 16.54 14.39 14.35
C ALA A 26 16.37 13.11 15.19
N VAL A 27 15.81 12.03 14.62
CA VAL A 27 15.63 10.74 15.30
C VAL A 27 16.81 9.77 15.13
N GLY A 28 17.89 10.21 14.48
CA GLY A 28 19.12 9.42 14.31
C GLY A 28 19.23 8.71 12.95
N GLY A 29 18.42 9.07 11.96
CA GLY A 29 18.44 8.47 10.62
C GLY A 29 17.68 7.14 10.57
N PHE A 30 18.31 6.13 9.94
CA PHE A 30 17.78 4.78 9.80
C PHE A 30 17.51 4.15 11.18
N LYS A 31 16.28 4.28 11.65
CA LYS A 31 15.76 3.48 12.75
C LYS A 31 15.01 2.30 12.13
N GLU A 32 15.05 1.13 12.74
CA GLU A 32 14.20 0.00 12.31
C GLU A 32 12.73 0.39 12.57
N PHE A 33 12.06 0.97 11.58
CA PHE A 33 10.64 1.28 11.65
C PHE A 33 9.84 0.04 11.23
N ASN A 34 8.77 -0.25 11.98
CA ASN A 34 7.82 -1.27 11.61
C ASN A 34 7.02 -0.77 10.41
N ILE A 35 7.34 -1.24 9.21
CA ILE A 35 6.51 -0.99 8.01
C ILE A 35 5.07 -1.35 8.37
N PHE A 36 4.15 -0.44 8.03
CA PHE A 36 2.71 -0.51 8.33
C PHE A 36 2.27 -0.25 9.79
N ASP A 37 3.16 0.15 10.71
CA ASP A 37 2.74 0.65 12.02
C ASP A 37 2.33 2.13 11.95
N MET A 38 1.10 2.37 11.49
CA MET A 38 0.57 3.70 11.18
C MET A 38 -0.13 4.40 12.36
N ARG A 39 -0.07 3.82 13.57
CA ARG A 39 -0.99 4.20 14.67
C ARG A 39 -0.74 5.59 15.24
N GLU A 40 0.49 6.11 15.17
CA GLU A 40 0.85 7.39 15.78
C GLU A 40 1.82 8.26 14.97
N ASN A 41 2.19 7.85 13.74
CA ASN A 41 3.17 8.58 12.95
C ASN A 41 2.74 8.78 11.50
N ARG A 42 2.31 10.01 11.18
CA ARG A 42 1.94 10.44 9.82
C ARG A 42 3.09 10.25 8.83
N MET A 43 4.34 10.39 9.27
CA MET A 43 5.51 10.22 8.41
C MET A 43 5.63 8.79 7.91
N GLU A 44 5.34 7.79 8.75
CA GLU A 44 5.35 6.37 8.32
C GLU A 44 4.26 6.10 7.29
N TYR A 45 3.09 6.71 7.46
CA TYR A 45 2.01 6.58 6.50
C TYR A 45 2.38 7.19 5.15
N GLU A 46 2.94 8.40 5.14
CA GLU A 46 3.37 9.09 3.92
C GLU A 46 4.55 8.38 3.24
N ALA A 47 5.49 7.83 4.01
CA ALA A 47 6.57 6.97 3.50
C ALA A 47 6.05 5.66 2.89
N ASN A 48 5.02 5.04 3.47
CA ASN A 48 4.37 3.86 2.88
C ASN A 48 3.61 4.18 1.59
N ILE A 49 2.95 5.34 1.51
CA ILE A 49 2.34 5.82 0.26
C ILE A 49 3.43 6.01 -0.79
N PHE A 50 4.52 6.70 -0.46
CA PHE A 50 5.65 6.91 -1.35
C PHE A 50 6.19 5.57 -1.88
N ALA A 51 6.42 4.60 -0.98
CA ALA A 51 6.91 3.28 -1.37
C ALA A 51 5.95 2.56 -2.31
N SER A 52 4.64 2.63 -2.04
CA SER A 52 3.61 2.05 -2.92
C SER A 52 3.63 2.70 -4.31
N GLN A 53 3.76 4.03 -4.39
CA GLN A 53 3.77 4.73 -5.67
C GLN A 53 5.05 4.48 -6.47
N ALA A 54 6.21 4.45 -5.80
CA ALA A 54 7.50 4.25 -6.44
C ALA A 54 7.72 2.81 -6.93
N SER A 55 7.24 1.81 -6.17
CA SER A 55 7.47 0.39 -6.47
C SER A 55 6.41 -0.26 -7.36
N LEU A 56 5.22 0.32 -7.45
CA LEU A 56 4.08 -0.25 -8.19
C LEU A 56 3.69 0.70 -9.33
N PRO A 57 3.99 0.37 -10.60
CA PRO A 57 3.56 1.16 -11.74
C PRO A 57 2.03 1.24 -11.86
N ASP A 58 1.51 2.45 -12.14
CA ASP A 58 0.07 2.69 -12.28
C ASP A 58 -0.56 1.78 -13.33
N ASP A 59 0.00 1.78 -14.55
CA ASP A 59 -0.53 1.03 -15.70
C ASP A 59 -0.67 -0.47 -15.40
N THR A 60 0.31 -1.05 -14.70
CA THR A 60 0.28 -2.47 -14.32
C THR A 60 -0.82 -2.76 -13.29
N ILE A 61 -1.00 -1.90 -12.30
CA ILE A 61 -2.06 -2.05 -11.30
C ILE A 61 -3.43 -1.91 -11.95
N LEU A 62 -3.60 -0.90 -12.82
CA LEU A 62 -4.83 -0.67 -13.57
C LEU A 62 -5.17 -1.87 -14.46
N GLU A 63 -4.19 -2.38 -15.22
CA GLU A 63 -4.37 -3.57 -16.07
C GLU A 63 -4.85 -4.77 -15.28
N TYR A 64 -4.27 -5.07 -14.11
CA TYR A 64 -4.73 -6.19 -13.30
C TYR A 64 -6.16 -5.99 -12.77
N ILE A 65 -6.51 -4.77 -12.34
CA ILE A 65 -7.85 -4.45 -11.85
C ILE A 65 -8.89 -4.60 -12.98
N GLU A 66 -8.56 -4.14 -14.18
CA GLU A 66 -9.40 -4.26 -15.38
C GLU A 66 -9.60 -5.73 -15.79
N ASN A 67 -8.54 -6.54 -15.70
CA ASN A 67 -8.60 -8.00 -15.89
C ASN A 67 -9.29 -8.75 -14.74
N GLY A 68 -9.73 -8.02 -13.73
CA GLY A 68 -10.61 -8.50 -12.68
C GLY A 68 -9.91 -9.15 -11.48
N TYR A 69 -8.63 -8.87 -11.30
CA TYR A 69 -7.86 -9.36 -10.17
C TYR A 69 -8.26 -8.63 -8.88
N ASP A 70 -8.33 -9.35 -7.76
CA ASP A 70 -8.43 -8.76 -6.43
C ASP A 70 -7.06 -8.33 -5.87
N ILE A 71 -7.05 -7.61 -4.74
CA ILE A 71 -5.80 -7.14 -4.12
C ILE A 71 -4.81 -8.27 -3.77
N GLN A 72 -5.29 -9.47 -3.41
CA GLN A 72 -4.42 -10.60 -3.06
C GLN A 72 -3.76 -11.18 -4.31
N GLN A 73 -4.52 -11.30 -5.38
CA GLN A 73 -4.04 -11.76 -6.68
C GLN A 73 -3.02 -10.78 -7.27
N ILE A 74 -3.26 -9.48 -7.17
CA ILE A 74 -2.31 -8.44 -7.59
C ILE A 74 -1.03 -8.52 -6.77
N ALA A 75 -1.12 -8.60 -5.44
CA ALA A 75 0.05 -8.72 -4.57
C ALA A 75 0.91 -9.94 -4.94
N ARG A 76 0.27 -11.08 -5.21
CA ARG A 76 0.95 -12.29 -5.68
C ARG A 76 1.59 -12.10 -7.05
N ALA A 77 0.86 -11.54 -8.02
CA ALA A 77 1.35 -11.35 -9.39
C ALA A 77 2.54 -10.37 -9.43
N MET A 78 2.53 -9.36 -8.57
CA MET A 78 3.59 -8.37 -8.46
C MET A 78 4.71 -8.77 -7.50
N CYS A 79 4.58 -9.93 -6.83
CA CYS A 79 5.49 -10.31 -5.75
C CYS A 79 5.68 -9.15 -4.76
N SER A 80 4.58 -8.57 -4.27
CA SER A 80 4.56 -7.42 -3.36
C SER A 80 3.69 -7.70 -2.13
N ASP A 81 3.70 -6.77 -1.18
CA ASP A 81 2.87 -6.84 0.02
C ASP A 81 1.44 -6.34 -0.27
N ILE A 82 0.45 -7.04 0.29
CA ILE A 82 -0.97 -6.70 0.09
C ILE A 82 -1.33 -5.30 0.61
N ASN A 83 -0.71 -4.83 1.68
CA ASN A 83 -0.96 -3.50 2.21
C ASN A 83 -0.41 -2.43 1.28
N LEU A 84 0.72 -2.68 0.62
CA LEU A 84 1.26 -1.79 -0.41
C LEU A 84 0.31 -1.69 -1.61
N ILE A 85 -0.25 -2.82 -2.06
CA ILE A 85 -1.28 -2.82 -3.12
C ILE A 85 -2.51 -2.04 -2.67
N ALA A 86 -2.97 -2.22 -1.44
CA ALA A 86 -4.14 -1.50 -0.92
C ALA A 86 -3.92 0.02 -0.88
N LEU A 87 -2.75 0.48 -0.42
CA LEU A 87 -2.38 1.91 -0.43
C LEU A 87 -2.32 2.46 -1.86
N LYS A 88 -1.77 1.68 -2.80
CA LYS A 88 -1.71 2.06 -4.20
C LYS A 88 -3.10 2.25 -4.80
N VAL A 89 -4.00 1.29 -4.57
CA VAL A 89 -5.39 1.33 -5.04
C VAL A 89 -6.13 2.54 -4.45
N ASP A 90 -6.01 2.78 -3.14
CA ASP A 90 -6.59 3.95 -2.47
C ASP A 90 -6.08 5.27 -3.07
N THR A 91 -4.77 5.34 -3.33
CA THR A 91 -4.15 6.52 -3.93
C THR A 91 -4.63 6.77 -5.37
N LEU A 92 -4.79 5.74 -6.19
CA LEU A 92 -5.36 5.85 -7.53
C LEU A 92 -6.81 6.35 -7.48
N ILE A 93 -7.62 5.86 -6.53
CA ILE A 93 -8.99 6.36 -6.32
C ILE A 93 -8.96 7.85 -5.96
N ALA A 94 -8.08 8.26 -5.04
CA ALA A 94 -7.92 9.65 -4.63
C ALA A 94 -7.45 10.57 -5.78
N GLN A 95 -6.70 10.03 -6.75
CA GLN A 95 -6.29 10.73 -7.97
C GLN A 95 -7.39 10.82 -9.05
N GLY A 96 -8.56 10.21 -8.80
CA GLY A 96 -9.73 10.31 -9.68
C GLY A 96 -9.93 9.13 -10.62
N TYR A 97 -9.15 8.05 -10.49
CA TYR A 97 -9.36 6.84 -11.30
C TYR A 97 -10.65 6.12 -10.88
N GLN A 98 -11.46 5.73 -11.86
CA GLN A 98 -12.67 4.94 -11.65
C GLN A 98 -12.34 3.45 -11.78
N LEU A 99 -12.03 2.83 -10.65
CA LEU A 99 -11.60 1.43 -10.61
C LEU A 99 -12.79 0.46 -10.63
N ARG A 100 -12.60 -0.71 -11.23
CA ARG A 100 -13.56 -1.82 -11.17
C ARG A 100 -13.83 -2.20 -9.72
N LYS A 101 -15.10 -2.43 -9.38
CA LYS A 101 -15.47 -2.97 -8.06
C LYS A 101 -14.93 -4.39 -7.90
N GLN A 102 -14.16 -4.62 -6.84
CA GLN A 102 -13.70 -5.97 -6.51
C GLN A 102 -14.87 -6.85 -6.07
N GLU A 103 -14.94 -8.04 -6.65
CA GLU A 103 -15.93 -9.05 -6.27
C GLU A 103 -15.50 -9.72 -4.97
N HIS A 104 -16.23 -9.45 -3.90
CA HIS A 104 -16.04 -10.11 -2.62
C HIS A 104 -17.39 -10.24 -1.92
N GLN A 105 -17.53 -11.30 -1.12
CA GLN A 105 -18.66 -11.42 -0.22
C GLN A 105 -18.53 -10.35 0.87
N ASN A 106 -19.57 -9.54 1.06
CA ASN A 106 -19.60 -8.45 2.06
C ASN A 106 -20.88 -8.44 2.89
N ASP A 107 -21.66 -9.52 2.83
CA ASP A 107 -22.95 -9.66 3.48
C ASP A 107 -22.90 -10.52 4.75
N PHE A 108 -21.71 -10.89 5.23
CA PHE A 108 -21.51 -11.74 6.41
C PHE A 108 -22.21 -11.24 7.68
N LEU A 109 -22.45 -9.94 7.79
CA LEU A 109 -23.09 -9.30 8.94
C LEU A 109 -24.55 -8.87 8.67
N LYS A 110 -25.11 -9.21 7.51
CA LYS A 110 -26.53 -8.95 7.24
C LYS A 110 -27.37 -9.98 8.01
N TYR A 111 -28.00 -9.54 9.10
CA TYR A 111 -28.97 -10.35 9.83
C TYR A 111 -30.16 -10.70 8.92
N ASN A 112 -30.35 -11.98 8.62
CA ASN A 112 -31.58 -12.48 8.01
C ASN A 112 -32.73 -12.34 9.02
N HIS A 113 -33.49 -11.26 8.94
CA HIS A 113 -34.85 -11.21 9.50
C HIS A 113 -35.75 -12.09 8.64
N LYS A 114 -35.75 -13.39 8.91
CA LYS A 114 -36.84 -14.29 8.53
C LYS A 114 -37.18 -15.16 9.73
N MET A 115 -38.14 -14.67 10.53
CA MET A 115 -39.11 -15.53 11.21
C MET A 115 -40.29 -15.73 10.28
#